data_AF-A0A7W9XEN1-F1
#
_entry.id   AF-A0A7W9XEN1-F1
#
_cell.length_a   1.000
_cell.length_b   1.000
_cell.length_c   1.000
_cell.angle_alpha   90.00
_cell.angle_beta   90.00
_cell.angle_gamma   90.00
#
_symmetry.space_group_name_H-M   'P 1'
#
loop_
_entity.id
_entity.type
_entity.pdbx_description
1 polymer ?
#
loop_
_entity_poly.entity_id
_entity_poly.type
_entity_poly.pdbx_seq_one_letter_code
_entity_poly.pdbx_strand_id
1 'polypeptide(L)'
;MSASKKATGRPLLTEGRRIKKIDARFTEEEYKIIQALENELGIRKTDLVRTRLLQNAPAILINAKEAILSLDAIGAELGRSGNNINQLAKYANILQNKGALSPVVIERFNMLFDAYLENQKCLEATLRKVIRVLGR
;
A
#
# COMPACT_ATOMS: atom_id res chain seq x y z
N MET A 1 48.87 -34.01 35.07
CA MET A 1 47.54 -33.63 35.62
C MET A 1 46.76 -32.91 34.53
N SER A 2 45.78 -33.58 33.94
CA SER A 2 45.01 -33.09 32.78
C SER A 2 43.79 -32.29 33.23
N ALA A 3 43.75 -31.01 32.88
CA ALA A 3 42.61 -30.13 33.10
C ALA A 3 41.44 -30.53 32.16
N SER A 4 40.30 -30.92 32.75
CA SER A 4 39.08 -31.23 32.03
C SER A 4 38.42 -29.96 31.48
N LYS A 5 38.29 -29.86 30.15
CA LYS A 5 37.54 -28.80 29.46
C LYS A 5 36.04 -28.98 29.74
N LYS A 6 35.44 -28.08 30.53
CA LYS A 6 33.99 -28.03 30.73
C LYS A 6 33.29 -27.59 29.44
N ALA A 7 32.36 -28.42 28.97
CA ALA A 7 31.50 -28.13 27.83
C ALA A 7 30.57 -26.94 28.14
N THR A 8 30.73 -25.85 27.41
CA THR A 8 29.87 -24.66 27.42
C THR A 8 28.56 -24.96 26.69
N GLY A 9 27.62 -25.62 27.38
CA GLY A 9 26.39 -26.15 26.81
C GLY A 9 25.24 -25.16 26.57
N ARG A 10 25.46 -23.83 26.61
CA ARG A 10 24.40 -22.87 26.31
C ARG A 10 24.88 -21.77 25.38
N PRO A 11 24.34 -21.65 24.15
CA PRO A 11 24.63 -20.53 23.28
C PRO A 11 24.19 -19.23 23.95
N LEU A 12 25.01 -18.19 23.81
CA LEU A 12 24.73 -16.84 24.30
C LEU A 12 23.45 -16.33 23.65
N LEU A 13 22.51 -15.83 24.46
CA LEU A 13 21.30 -15.18 23.95
C LEU A 13 21.72 -13.90 23.21
N THR A 14 21.57 -13.90 21.89
CA THR A 14 21.86 -12.75 21.03
C THR A 14 20.80 -11.65 21.13
N GLU A 15 19.60 -11.95 21.64
CA GLU A 15 18.49 -10.99 21.77
C GLU A 15 17.63 -11.26 23.02
N GLY A 16 16.88 -10.23 23.44
CA GLY A 16 16.06 -10.23 24.64
C GLY A 16 15.10 -11.41 24.76
N ARG A 17 14.90 -11.89 26.00
CA ARG A 17 14.04 -13.05 26.28
C ARG A 17 12.59 -12.78 25.83
N ARG A 18 12.00 -13.73 25.11
CA ARG A 18 10.57 -13.71 24.73
C ARG A 18 9.72 -13.86 26.01
N ILE A 19 8.96 -12.82 26.38
CA ILE A 19 8.20 -12.75 27.65
C ILE A 19 6.67 -12.73 27.49
N LYS A 20 6.15 -12.54 26.28
CA LYS A 20 4.71 -12.51 25.99
C LYS A 20 4.31 -13.72 25.15
N LYS A 21 3.10 -14.24 25.40
CA LYS A 21 2.52 -15.38 24.68
C LYS A 21 1.18 -15.00 24.03
N ILE A 22 0.88 -15.61 22.90
CA ILE A 22 -0.42 -15.56 22.23
C ILE A 22 -0.92 -17.01 22.19
N ASP A 23 -2.11 -17.25 22.72
CA ASP A 23 -2.75 -18.56 22.70
C ASP A 23 -3.78 -18.59 21.55
N ALA A 24 -3.72 -19.61 20.69
CA ALA A 24 -4.66 -19.81 19.58
C ALA A 24 -5.18 -21.26 19.60
N ARG A 25 -6.47 -21.44 19.37
CA ARG A 25 -7.10 -22.76 19.24
C ARG A 25 -7.25 -23.10 17.76
N PHE A 26 -6.96 -24.34 17.42
CA PHE A 26 -7.06 -24.86 16.05
C PHE A 26 -8.00 -26.07 16.06
N THR A 27 -8.69 -26.26 14.96
CA THR A 27 -9.38 -27.51 14.64
C THR A 27 -8.36 -28.59 14.24
N GLU A 28 -8.80 -29.84 14.24
CA GLU A 28 -7.95 -30.99 13.89
C GLU A 28 -7.35 -30.86 12.48
N GLU A 29 -8.15 -30.41 11.51
CA GLU A 29 -7.72 -30.24 10.12
C GLU A 29 -6.72 -29.10 9.95
N GLU A 30 -6.93 -27.97 10.64
CA GLU A 30 -5.96 -26.87 10.67
C GLU A 30 -4.63 -27.30 11.27
N TYR A 31 -4.67 -28.13 12.32
CA TYR A 31 -3.46 -28.63 12.98
C TYR A 31 -2.67 -29.59 12.09
N LYS A 32 -3.35 -30.49 11.36
CA LYS A 32 -2.69 -31.39 10.38
C LYS A 32 -1.92 -30.62 9.31
N ILE A 33 -2.49 -29.52 8.81
CA ILE A 33 -1.82 -28.65 7.83
C ILE A 33 -0.54 -28.06 8.42
N ILE A 34 -0.59 -27.56 9.66
CA ILE A 34 0.58 -27.00 10.34
C ILE A 34 1.65 -28.08 10.55
N GLN A 35 1.25 -29.31 10.88
CA GLN A 35 2.16 -30.41 11.09
C GLN A 35 2.84 -30.87 9.79
N ALA A 36 2.11 -30.92 8.69
CA ALA A 36 2.68 -31.21 7.37
C ALA A 36 3.74 -30.18 6.99
N LEU A 37 3.45 -28.88 7.21
CA LEU A 37 4.38 -27.79 6.94
C LEU A 37 5.65 -27.84 7.80
N GLU A 38 5.56 -28.23 9.07
CA GLU A 38 6.74 -28.43 9.92
C GLU A 38 7.62 -29.57 9.40
N ASN A 39 7.02 -30.69 9.00
CA ASN A 39 7.76 -31.84 8.50
C ASN A 39 8.48 -31.53 7.18
N GLU A 40 7.85 -30.75 6.30
CA GLU A 40 8.41 -30.38 5.00
C GLU A 40 9.52 -29.32 5.11
N LEU A 41 9.35 -28.33 6.00
CA LEU A 41 10.27 -27.20 6.11
C LEU A 41 11.34 -27.38 7.19
N GLY A 42 11.19 -28.35 8.10
CA GLY A 42 12.08 -28.55 9.25
C GLY A 42 12.04 -27.40 10.28
N ILE A 43 11.02 -26.54 10.23
CA ILE A 43 10.85 -25.37 11.08
C ILE A 43 9.77 -25.65 12.13
N ARG A 44 10.05 -25.33 13.40
CA ARG A 44 9.11 -25.50 14.51
C ARG A 44 7.80 -24.75 14.24
N LYS A 45 6.65 -25.36 14.58
CA LYS A 45 5.31 -24.75 14.43
C LYS A 45 5.22 -23.31 14.96
N THR A 46 5.82 -23.04 16.12
CA THR A 46 5.79 -21.70 16.75
C THR A 46 6.62 -20.66 16.01
N ASP A 47 7.71 -21.08 15.37
CA ASP A 47 8.52 -20.21 14.52
C ASP A 47 7.84 -20.02 13.16
N LEU A 48 7.11 -21.01 12.65
CA LEU A 48 6.30 -20.92 11.44
C LEU A 48 5.17 -19.89 11.59
N VAL A 49 4.43 -19.95 12.71
CA VAL A 49 3.38 -18.99 13.07
C VAL A 49 3.97 -17.59 13.26
N ARG A 50 5.09 -17.46 13.98
CA ARG A 50 5.74 -16.16 14.21
C ARG A 50 6.25 -15.56 12.91
N THR A 51 6.89 -16.36 12.08
CA THR A 51 7.47 -15.92 10.81
C THR A 51 6.37 -15.46 9.87
N ARG A 52 5.27 -16.21 9.72
CA ARG A 52 4.11 -15.75 8.94
C ARG A 52 3.44 -14.50 9.50
N LEU A 53 3.24 -14.42 10.82
CA LEU A 53 2.61 -13.26 11.46
C LEU A 53 3.48 -12.00 11.32
N LEU A 54 4.79 -12.12 11.52
CA LEU A 54 5.71 -10.98 11.55
C LEU A 54 6.25 -10.60 10.16
N GLN A 55 6.41 -11.54 9.22
CA GLN A 55 6.87 -11.24 7.85
C GLN A 55 5.87 -10.36 7.10
N ASN A 56 4.57 -10.55 7.34
CA ASN A 56 3.51 -9.77 6.70
C ASN A 56 2.90 -8.70 7.61
N ALA A 57 3.28 -8.61 8.89
CA ALA A 57 2.79 -7.59 9.82
C ALA A 57 2.90 -6.15 9.26
N PRO A 58 4.02 -5.71 8.67
CA PRO A 58 4.11 -4.35 8.12
C PRO A 58 3.29 -4.14 6.84
N ALA A 59 2.97 -5.21 6.09
CA ALA A 59 2.13 -5.13 4.89
C ALA A 59 0.62 -5.12 5.22
N ILE A 60 0.22 -5.74 6.34
CA ILE A 60 -1.16 -5.76 6.84
C ILE A 60 -1.51 -4.46 7.58
N LEU A 61 -0.50 -3.75 8.08
CA LEU A 61 -0.65 -2.47 8.77
C LEU A 61 -0.57 -1.31 7.77
N ILE A 62 -1.37 -1.36 6.69
CA ILE A 62 -1.65 -0.13 5.97
C ILE A 62 -2.41 0.76 6.95
N ASN A 63 -1.76 1.81 7.43
CA ASN A 63 -2.41 2.81 8.26
C ASN A 63 -3.50 3.46 7.41
N ALA A 64 -4.73 2.97 7.52
CA ALA A 64 -5.87 3.45 6.74
C ALA A 64 -6.00 4.98 6.82
N LYS A 65 -5.59 5.59 7.95
CA LYS A 65 -5.51 7.04 8.12
C LYS A 65 -4.51 7.70 7.18
N GLU A 66 -3.28 7.19 7.06
CA GLU A 66 -2.25 7.72 6.15
C GLU A 66 -2.63 7.51 4.68
N ALA A 67 -3.26 6.37 4.37
CA ALA A 67 -3.78 6.10 3.05
C ALA A 67 -4.90 7.09 2.67
N ILE A 68 -5.86 7.33 3.57
CA ILE A 68 -6.94 8.31 3.37
C ILE A 68 -6.36 9.73 3.20
N LEU A 69 -5.41 10.14 4.06
CA LEU A 69 -4.77 11.45 3.94
C LEU A 69 -4.03 11.64 2.60
N SER A 70 -3.39 10.58 2.10
CA SER A 70 -2.72 10.61 0.80
C SER A 70 -3.72 10.72 -0.35
N LEU A 71 -4.87 10.06 -0.25
CA LEU A 71 -5.98 10.17 -1.22
C LEU A 71 -6.59 11.57 -1.22
N ASP A 72 -6.80 12.17 -0.04
CA ASP A 72 -7.31 13.54 0.08
C ASP A 72 -6.38 14.57 -0.57
N ALA A 73 -5.06 14.40 -0.42
CA ALA A 73 -4.08 15.28 -1.06
C ALA A 73 -4.17 15.22 -2.61
N ILE A 74 -4.35 14.01 -3.17
CA ILE A 74 -4.58 13.83 -4.60
C ILE A 74 -5.89 14.52 -5.03
N GLY A 75 -6.97 14.33 -4.27
CA GLY A 75 -8.25 14.98 -4.51
C GLY A 75 -8.16 16.51 -4.51
N ALA A 76 -7.38 17.09 -3.59
CA ALA A 76 -7.15 18.53 -3.53
C ALA A 76 -6.42 19.10 -4.75
N GLU A 77 -5.43 18.37 -5.29
CA GLU A 77 -4.73 18.75 -6.52
C GLU A 77 -5.63 18.64 -7.76
N LEU A 78 -6.48 17.60 -7.82
CA LEU A 78 -7.48 17.47 -8.87
C LEU A 78 -8.50 18.62 -8.83
N GLY A 79 -8.96 19.00 -7.63
CA GLY A 79 -9.85 20.15 -7.45
C GLY A 79 -9.21 21.47 -7.91
N ARG A 80 -7.93 21.70 -7.59
CA ARG A 80 -7.18 22.86 -8.09
C ARG A 80 -7.02 22.85 -9.61
N SER A 81 -6.74 21.69 -10.18
CA SER A 81 -6.64 21.52 -11.64
C SER A 81 -7.96 21.83 -12.34
N GLY A 82 -9.09 21.32 -11.80
CA GLY A 82 -10.43 21.63 -12.30
C GLY A 82 -10.77 23.12 -12.23
N ASN A 83 -10.38 23.80 -11.14
CA ASN A 83 -10.55 25.26 -11.03
C ASN A 83 -9.77 26.01 -12.11
N ASN A 84 -8.53 25.60 -12.39
CA ASN A 84 -7.71 26.20 -13.45
C ASN A 84 -8.35 26.00 -14.82
N ILE A 85 -8.84 24.79 -15.13
CA ILE A 85 -9.56 24.49 -16.38
C ILE A 85 -10.80 25.38 -16.52
N ASN A 86 -11.58 25.56 -15.44
CA ASN A 86 -12.75 26.43 -15.47
C ASN A 86 -12.39 27.91 -15.71
N GLN A 87 -11.27 28.37 -15.14
CA GLN A 87 -10.76 29.73 -15.42
C GLN A 87 -10.36 29.87 -16.89
N LEU A 88 -9.64 28.89 -17.44
CA LEU A 88 -9.26 28.87 -18.86
C LEU A 88 -10.50 28.92 -19.76
N ALA A 89 -11.55 28.16 -19.43
CA ALA A 89 -12.82 28.19 -20.18
C ALA A 89 -13.47 29.58 -20.15
N LYS A 90 -13.50 30.24 -18.98
CA LYS A 90 -14.01 31.62 -18.86
C LYS A 90 -13.20 32.60 -19.73
N TYR A 91 -11.88 32.54 -19.68
CA TYR A 91 -11.02 33.40 -20.50
C TYR A 91 -11.17 33.12 -21.99
N ALA A 92 -11.30 31.86 -22.39
CA ALA A 92 -11.55 31.48 -23.78
C ALA A 92 -12.87 32.08 -24.29
N ASN A 93 -13.95 32.01 -23.51
CA ASN A 93 -15.23 32.62 -23.87
C ASN A 93 -15.13 34.14 -24.02
N ILE A 94 -14.40 34.82 -23.13
CA ILE A 94 -14.17 36.28 -23.23
C ILE A 94 -13.42 36.62 -24.52
N LEU A 95 -12.38 35.86 -24.86
CA LEU A 95 -11.60 36.07 -26.08
C LEU A 95 -12.41 35.76 -27.34
N GLN A 96 -13.26 34.72 -27.31
CA GLN A 96 -14.15 34.37 -28.40
C GLN A 96 -15.12 35.50 -28.71
N ASN A 97 -15.77 36.06 -27.68
CA ASN A 97 -16.70 37.18 -27.82
C ASN A 97 -16.03 38.46 -28.35
N LYS A 98 -14.72 38.61 -28.11
CA LYS A 98 -13.91 39.73 -28.64
C LYS A 98 -13.33 39.45 -30.04
N GLY A 99 -13.59 38.28 -30.62
CA GLY A 99 -12.98 37.86 -31.89
C GLY A 99 -11.45 37.70 -31.83
N ALA A 100 -10.88 37.59 -30.62
CA ALA A 100 -9.44 37.57 -30.37
C ALA A 100 -8.91 36.18 -29.98
N LEU A 101 -9.76 35.15 -30.05
CA LEU A 101 -9.38 33.79 -29.71
C LEU A 101 -8.61 33.14 -30.87
N SER A 102 -7.36 32.78 -30.61
CA SER A 102 -6.52 32.10 -31.61
C SER A 102 -6.99 30.66 -31.82
N PRO A 103 -7.31 30.24 -33.06
CA PRO A 103 -7.67 28.86 -33.37
C PRO A 103 -6.57 27.86 -33.01
N VAL A 104 -5.30 28.22 -33.26
CA VAL A 104 -4.13 27.38 -32.96
C VAL A 104 -4.01 27.10 -31.46
N VAL A 105 -4.30 28.09 -30.62
CA VAL A 105 -4.26 27.94 -29.15
C VAL A 105 -5.34 26.98 -28.67
N ILE A 106 -6.56 27.10 -29.20
CA ILE A 106 -7.68 26.22 -28.82
C ILE A 106 -7.46 24.79 -29.29
N GLU A 107 -6.96 24.60 -30.50
CA GLU A 107 -6.63 23.27 -31.01
C GLU A 107 -5.58 22.58 -30.12
N ARG A 108 -4.51 23.31 -29.75
CA ARG A 108 -3.50 22.80 -28.82
C ARG A 108 -4.07 22.51 -27.43
N PHE A 109 -4.94 23.38 -26.92
CA PHE A 109 -5.60 23.16 -25.65
C PHE A 109 -6.44 21.88 -25.67
N ASN A 110 -7.26 21.67 -26.70
CA ASN A 110 -8.09 20.48 -26.83
C ASN A 110 -7.25 19.19 -26.85
N MET A 111 -6.14 19.16 -27.60
CA MET A 111 -5.22 18.01 -27.58
C MET A 111 -4.68 17.71 -26.18
N LEU A 112 -4.26 18.74 -25.43
CA LEU A 112 -3.77 18.57 -24.06
C LEU A 112 -4.89 18.14 -23.11
N PHE A 113 -6.10 18.64 -23.33
CA PHE A 113 -7.26 18.33 -22.51
C PHE A 113 -7.73 16.90 -22.72
N ASP A 114 -7.69 16.38 -23.95
CA ASP A 114 -7.98 14.97 -24.23
C ASP A 114 -7.01 14.04 -23.50
N ALA A 115 -5.70 14.33 -23.57
CA ALA A 115 -4.69 13.58 -22.81
C ALA A 115 -4.91 13.67 -21.29
N TYR A 116 -5.32 14.84 -20.78
CA TYR A 116 -5.70 15.02 -19.38
C TYR A 116 -6.90 14.14 -19.01
N LEU A 117 -7.95 14.10 -19.84
CA LEU A 117 -9.15 13.29 -19.60
C LEU A 117 -8.85 11.79 -19.60
N GLU A 118 -7.98 11.31 -20.48
CA GLU A 118 -7.51 9.93 -20.46
C GLU A 118 -6.76 9.58 -19.18
N ASN A 119 -5.83 10.44 -18.76
CA ASN A 119 -5.10 10.28 -17.51
C ASN A 119 -6.04 10.32 -16.30
N GLN A 120 -7.03 11.21 -16.29
CA GLN A 120 -8.04 11.31 -15.23
C GLN A 120 -8.84 10.01 -15.11
N LYS A 121 -9.30 9.42 -16.23
CA LYS A 121 -10.02 8.13 -16.22
C LYS A 121 -9.16 6.99 -15.68
N CYS A 122 -7.88 6.94 -16.09
CA CYS A 122 -6.94 5.93 -15.61
C CYS A 122 -6.69 6.07 -14.11
N LEU A 123 -6.51 7.30 -13.63
CA LEU A 123 -6.35 7.61 -12.22
C LEU A 123 -7.58 7.16 -11.42
N GLU A 124 -8.78 7.53 -11.87
CA GLU A 124 -10.04 7.15 -11.20
C GLU A 124 -10.20 5.63 -11.09
N ALA A 125 -9.92 4.88 -12.17
CA ALA A 125 -9.96 3.43 -12.16
C ALA A 125 -8.94 2.84 -11.16
N THR A 126 -7.76 3.45 -11.06
CA THR A 126 -6.70 3.03 -10.12
C THR A 126 -7.09 3.32 -8.67
N LEU A 127 -7.62 4.52 -8.39
CA LEU A 127 -8.10 4.89 -7.06
C LEU A 127 -9.23 3.98 -6.58
N ARG A 128 -10.18 3.61 -7.46
CA ARG A 128 -11.23 2.63 -7.14
C ARG A 128 -10.66 1.25 -6.77
N LYS A 129 -9.58 0.80 -7.42
CA LYS A 129 -8.89 -0.46 -7.07
C LYS A 129 -8.21 -0.36 -5.70
N VAL A 130 -7.53 0.76 -5.42
CA VAL A 130 -6.90 1.02 -4.12
C VAL A 130 -7.93 1.01 -2.99
N ILE A 131 -9.03 1.76 -3.14
CA ILE A 131 -10.10 1.79 -2.12
C ILE A 131 -10.69 0.40 -1.88
N ARG A 132 -10.86 -0.42 -2.92
CA ARG A 132 -11.36 -1.80 -2.77
C ARG A 132 -10.40 -2.69 -1.99
N VAL A 133 -9.09 -2.48 -2.10
CA VAL A 133 -8.08 -3.22 -1.33
C VAL A 133 -8.05 -2.72 0.12
N LEU A 134 -8.19 -1.41 0.35
CA LEU A 134 -8.21 -0.81 1.68
C LEU A 134 -9.48 -1.09 2.49
N GLY A 135 -10.62 -1.29 1.83
CA GLY A 135 -11.91 -1.57 2.46
C GLY A 135 -12.19 -3.06 2.71
N ARG A 136 -11.22 -3.95 2.44
CA ARG A 136 -11.23 -5.35 2.82
C ARG A 136 -10.40 -5.54 4.09
#